data_AF-A0A961TBU9-F1
#
_entry.id   AF-A0A961TBU9-F1
#
_cell.length_a   1.000
_cell.length_b   1.000
_cell.length_c   1.000
_cell.angle_alpha   90.00
_cell.angle_beta   90.00
_cell.angle_gamma   90.00
#
_symmetry.space_group_name_H-M   'P 1'
#
loop_
_entity.id
_entity.type
_entity.pdbx_description
1 polymer ?
#
loop_
_entity_poly.entity_id
_entity_poly.type
_entity_poly.pdbx_seq_one_letter_code
_entity_poly.pdbx_strand_id
1 'polypeptide(L)'
;TDKLQVATMNGVTPSVETIASGEYPVSRPLYFYVKNAHLDVIPGLQEYIEFFVSDEMAGPDGPLAAYGLVSDPELAKTQEMVKARTPMGPLN
;
A
#
# COMPACT_ATOMS: atom_id res chain seq x y z
N THR A 1 21.75 -1.97 -23.86
CA THR A 1 21.09 -1.63 -22.58
C THR A 1 19.61 -1.90 -22.76
N ASP A 2 19.16 -3.09 -22.39
CA ASP A 2 17.76 -3.49 -22.46
C ASP A 2 16.95 -2.59 -21.53
N LYS A 3 16.25 -1.63 -22.13
CA LYS A 3 15.29 -0.79 -21.41
C LYS A 3 14.02 -1.61 -21.24
N LEU A 4 13.51 -1.62 -20.01
CA LEU A 4 12.21 -2.19 -19.68
C LEU A 4 11.16 -1.57 -20.62
N GLN A 5 10.60 -2.37 -21.53
CA GLN A 5 9.55 -1.89 -22.43
C GLN A 5 8.22 -1.91 -21.68
N VAL A 6 7.60 -0.74 -21.64
CA VAL A 6 6.28 -0.55 -21.04
C VAL A 6 5.26 -1.29 -21.90
N ALA A 7 4.68 -2.36 -21.37
CA ALA A 7 3.63 -3.10 -22.05
C ALA A 7 2.28 -2.41 -21.79
N THR A 8 1.70 -1.78 -22.81
CA THR A 8 0.32 -1.32 -22.76
C THR A 8 -0.61 -2.53 -22.70
N MET A 9 -1.44 -2.61 -21.66
CA MET A 9 -2.43 -3.69 -21.50
C MET A 9 -3.80 -3.15 -21.84
N ASN A 10 -4.50 -3.74 -22.82
CA ASN A 10 -5.83 -3.32 -23.25
C ASN A 10 -5.96 -1.82 -23.63
N GLY A 11 -4.87 -1.20 -24.11
CA GLY A 11 -4.86 0.23 -24.46
C GLY A 11 -4.58 1.17 -23.27
N VAL A 12 -4.44 0.66 -22.05
CA VAL A 12 -4.09 1.43 -20.86
C VAL A 12 -2.57 1.40 -20.64
N THR A 13 -1.97 2.58 -20.60
CA THR A 13 -0.55 2.77 -20.30
C THR A 13 -0.36 2.90 -18.78
N PRO A 14 0.62 2.21 -18.17
CA PRO A 14 0.84 2.33 -16.73
C PRO A 14 1.27 3.75 -16.36
N SER A 15 0.53 4.35 -15.43
CA SER A 15 0.79 5.61 -14.78
C SER A 15 0.38 5.51 -13.31
N VAL A 16 0.84 6.44 -12.46
CA VAL A 16 0.41 6.50 -11.05
C VAL A 16 -1.12 6.56 -10.96
N GLU A 17 -1.74 7.35 -11.83
CA GLU A 17 -3.21 7.52 -11.90
C GLU A 17 -3.94 6.22 -12.30
N THR A 18 -3.50 5.55 -13.37
CA THR A 18 -4.16 4.31 -13.84
C THR A 18 -3.92 3.12 -12.91
N ILE A 19 -2.80 3.12 -12.18
CA ILE A 19 -2.50 2.11 -11.16
C ILE A 19 -3.35 2.35 -9.91
N ALA A 20 -3.44 3.60 -9.42
CA ALA A 20 -4.22 3.95 -8.25
C ALA A 20 -5.72 3.79 -8.46
N SER A 21 -6.22 4.04 -9.68
CA SER A 21 -7.63 3.81 -10.05
C SER A 21 -7.99 2.33 -10.25
N GLY A 22 -6.99 1.45 -10.35
CA GLY A 22 -7.18 0.04 -10.70
C GLY A 22 -7.47 -0.21 -12.19
N GLU A 23 -7.45 0.83 -13.04
CA GLU A 23 -7.63 0.70 -14.49
C GLU A 23 -6.47 -0.01 -15.18
N TYR A 24 -5.28 0.05 -14.60
CA TYR A 24 -4.15 -0.75 -15.04
C TYR A 24 -4.23 -2.16 -14.41
N PRO A 25 -4.65 -3.19 -15.17
CA PRO A 25 -5.13 -4.47 -14.60
C PRO A 25 -4.01 -5.34 -13.98
N VAL A 26 -2.77 -4.88 -14.03
CA VAL A 26 -1.58 -5.61 -13.55
C VAL A 26 -1.07 -5.03 -12.21
N SER A 27 -1.61 -3.91 -11.74
CA SER A 27 -1.30 -3.46 -10.38
C SER A 27 -1.87 -4.44 -9.37
N ARG A 28 -1.07 -4.80 -8.37
CA ARG A 28 -1.47 -5.71 -7.30
C ARG A 28 -1.37 -4.98 -5.97
N PRO A 29 -2.44 -4.95 -5.16
CA PRO A 29 -2.34 -4.41 -3.81
C PRO A 29 -1.33 -5.25 -3.00
N LEU A 30 -0.47 -4.56 -2.27
CA LEU A 30 0.42 -5.18 -1.29
C LEU A 30 -0.26 -5.17 0.07
N TYR A 31 -0.15 -6.27 0.79
CA TYR A 31 -0.78 -6.43 2.11
C TYR A 31 0.29 -6.57 3.19
N PHE A 32 0.04 -5.91 4.32
CA PHE A 32 0.87 -6.01 5.51
C PHE A 32 0.16 -6.89 6.53
N TYR A 33 0.71 -8.08 6.81
CA TYR A 33 0.05 -9.09 7.66
C TYR A 33 0.54 -9.01 9.10
N VAL A 34 -0.38 -8.71 10.02
CA VAL A 34 -0.11 -8.61 11.46
C VAL A 34 -1.12 -9.43 12.24
N LYS A 35 -0.65 -10.09 13.30
CA LYS A 35 -1.53 -10.73 14.28
C LYS A 35 -1.86 -9.73 15.38
N ASN A 36 -3.15 -9.42 15.56
CA ASN A 36 -3.59 -8.52 16.63
C ASN A 36 -3.15 -8.98 18.02
N ALA A 37 -3.13 -10.31 18.26
CA ALA A 37 -2.66 -10.90 19.51
C ALA A 37 -1.18 -10.57 19.83
N HIS A 38 -0.39 -10.14 18.83
CA HIS A 38 1.01 -9.78 19.03
C HIS A 38 1.24 -8.30 19.34
N LEU A 39 0.21 -7.45 19.17
CA LEU A 39 0.34 -6.00 19.38
C LEU A 39 0.63 -5.64 20.84
N ASP A 40 0.13 -6.43 21.80
CA ASP A 40 0.31 -6.17 23.23
C ASP A 40 1.54 -6.87 23.84
N VAL A 41 2.16 -7.81 23.11
CA VAL A 41 3.29 -8.60 23.61
C VAL A 41 4.62 -8.24 22.95
N ILE A 42 4.60 -7.64 21.76
CA ILE A 42 5.79 -7.17 21.05
C ILE A 42 5.86 -5.65 21.22
N PRO A 43 6.78 -5.14 22.06
CA PRO A 43 6.94 -3.71 22.26
C PRO A 43 7.28 -3.01 20.94
N GLY A 44 6.62 -1.89 20.65
CA GLY A 44 6.89 -1.10 19.45
C GLY A 44 6.22 -1.59 18.17
N LEU A 45 5.50 -2.73 18.20
CA LEU A 45 4.89 -3.28 16.98
C LEU A 45 3.75 -2.40 16.47
N GLN A 46 2.91 -1.86 17.38
CA GLN A 46 1.83 -0.94 17.00
C GLN A 46 2.41 0.31 16.33
N GLU A 47 3.42 0.91 16.96
CA GLU A 47 4.09 2.12 16.48
C GLU A 47 4.78 1.89 15.13
N TYR A 48 5.36 0.70 14.93
CA TYR A 48 5.96 0.33 13.66
C TYR A 48 4.92 0.25 12.53
N ILE A 49 3.75 -0.33 12.80
CA ILE A 49 2.68 -0.42 11.80
C ILE A 49 2.13 0.97 11.49
N GLU A 50 1.88 1.79 12.51
CA GLU A 50 1.43 3.18 12.35
C GLU A 50 2.43 4.01 11.54
N PHE A 51 3.73 3.86 11.81
CA PHE A 51 4.78 4.49 11.01
C PHE A 51 4.75 4.01 9.55
N PHE A 52 4.58 2.71 9.32
CA PHE A 52 4.60 2.15 7.96
C PHE A 52 3.43 2.65 7.09
N VAL A 53 2.28 2.92 7.69
CA VAL A 53 1.10 3.47 7.00
C VAL A 53 0.99 5.00 7.10
N SER A 54 1.99 5.68 7.66
CA SER A 54 2.01 7.14 7.76
C SER A 54 2.09 7.80 6.37
N ASP A 55 1.61 9.04 6.26
CA ASP A 55 1.71 9.82 5.02
C ASP A 55 3.18 10.05 4.61
N GLU A 56 4.07 10.19 5.59
CA GLU A 56 5.52 10.35 5.34
C GLU A 56 6.14 9.09 4.72
N MET A 57 5.61 7.90 5.01
CA MET A 57 6.14 6.63 4.52
C MET A 57 5.42 6.14 3.26
N ALA A 58 4.08 6.07 3.32
CA ALA A 58 3.20 5.45 2.34
C ALA A 58 2.43 6.43 1.45
N GLY A 59 2.52 7.73 1.74
CA GLY A 59 1.90 8.77 0.90
C GLY A 59 2.57 8.92 -0.47
N PRO A 60 1.98 9.74 -1.36
CA PRO A 60 2.42 9.90 -2.75
C PRO A 60 3.85 10.46 -2.89
N ASP A 61 4.32 11.20 -1.90
CA ASP A 61 5.67 11.78 -1.85
C ASP A 61 6.61 11.00 -0.90
N GLY A 62 6.16 9.87 -0.36
CA GLY A 62 6.89 9.07 0.61
C GLY A 62 7.97 8.17 -0.01
N PRO A 63 8.88 7.60 0.80
CA PRO A 63 9.89 6.64 0.35
C PRO A 63 9.31 5.44 -0.41
N LEU A 64 8.13 4.94 -0.02
CA LEU A 64 7.50 3.81 -0.72
C LEU A 64 7.16 4.17 -2.18
N ALA A 65 6.72 5.40 -2.43
CA ALA A 65 6.52 5.90 -3.79
C ALA A 65 7.84 6.01 -4.57
N ALA A 66 8.91 6.49 -3.92
CA ALA A 66 10.25 6.53 -4.49
C ALA A 66 10.81 5.14 -4.83
N TYR A 67 10.38 4.10 -4.10
CA TYR A 67 10.74 2.71 -4.37
C TYR A 67 9.84 2.03 -5.44
N GLY A 68 8.94 2.78 -6.07
CA GLY A 68 8.10 2.29 -7.16
C GLY A 68 6.78 1.68 -6.72
N LEU A 69 6.37 1.87 -5.46
CA LEU A 69 5.00 1.59 -5.04
C LEU A 69 4.09 2.76 -5.40
N VAL A 70 2.80 2.49 -5.48
CA VAL A 70 1.79 3.52 -5.65
C VAL A 70 1.05 3.68 -4.34
N SER A 71 0.90 4.92 -3.87
CA SER A 71 0.16 5.24 -2.65
C SER A 71 -1.26 4.71 -2.75
N ASP A 72 -1.72 4.09 -1.67
CA ASP A 72 -3.10 3.60 -1.57
C ASP A 72 -4.07 4.81 -1.57
N PRO A 73 -5.03 4.91 -2.50
CA PRO A 73 -6.04 5.97 -2.47
C PRO A 73 -6.92 5.91 -1.21
N GLU A 74 -7.00 4.75 -0.54
CA GLU A 74 -7.73 4.54 0.71
C GLU A 74 -6.82 4.55 1.95
N LEU A 75 -5.59 5.09 1.85
CA LEU A 75 -4.61 5.10 2.95
C LEU A 75 -5.17 5.64 4.26
N ALA A 76 -5.98 6.70 4.22
CA ALA A 76 -6.63 7.26 5.41
C ALA A 76 -7.53 6.24 6.13
N LYS A 77 -8.29 5.42 5.38
CA LYS A 77 -9.11 4.34 5.95
C LYS A 77 -8.22 3.26 6.57
N THR A 78 -7.11 2.93 5.91
CA THR A 78 -6.12 1.99 6.44
C THR A 78 -5.50 2.48 7.75
N GLN A 79 -5.16 3.77 7.84
CA GLN A 79 -4.67 4.39 9.08
C GLN A 79 -5.69 4.31 10.21
N GLU A 80 -6.97 4.57 9.94
CA GLU A 80 -8.05 4.43 10.93
C GLU A 80 -8.21 2.98 11.40
N MET A 81 -8.16 2.00 10.50
CA MET A 81 -8.21 0.58 10.84
C MET A 81 -7.03 0.16 11.72
N VAL A 82 -5.81 0.61 11.42
CA VAL A 82 -4.61 0.33 12.22
C VAL A 82 -4.74 0.91 13.64
N LYS A 83 -5.19 2.16 13.77
CA LYS A 83 -5.42 2.80 15.08
C LYS A 83 -6.50 2.07 15.89
N ALA A 84 -7.57 1.64 15.22
CA ALA A 84 -8.66 0.87 15.83
C ALA A 84 -8.31 -0.60 16.07
N ARG A 85 -7.16 -1.08 15.59
CA ARG A 85 -6.76 -2.51 15.56
C ARG A 85 -7.81 -3.40 14.89
N THR A 86 -8.52 -2.85 13.91
CA THR A 86 -9.55 -3.56 13.15
C THR A 86 -8.86 -4.37 12.05
N PRO A 87 -8.98 -5.72 12.03
CA PRO A 87 -8.41 -6.51 10.96
C PRO A 87 -9.16 -6.27 9.65
N MET A 88 -8.43 -6.30 8.53
CA MET A 88 -9.02 -6.24 7.20
C MET A 88 -9.96 -7.45 6.99
N GLY A 89 -11.06 -7.22 6.27
CA GLY A 89 -11.98 -8.30 5.87
C GLY A 89 -11.32 -9.32 4.93
N PRO A 90 -12.02 -10.41 4.59
CA PRO A 90 -11.52 -11.40 3.65
C PRO A 90 -11.15 -10.77 2.31
N LEU A 91 -9.99 -11.16 1.76
CA LEU A 91 -9.61 -10.83 0.39
C LEU A 91 -10.38 -11.79 -0.54
N ASN A 92 -11.35 -11.27 -1.29
CA ASN A 92 -12.14 -12.04 -2.25
C ASN A 92 -11.43 -12.12 -3.61
#